data_AF-A0A0N1J126-F1
#
_entry.id   AF-A0A0N1J126-F1
#
_cell.length_a   1.000
_cell.length_b   1.000
_cell.length_c   1.000
_cell.angle_alpha   90.00
_cell.angle_beta   90.00
_cell.angle_gamma   90.00
#
_symmetry.space_group_name_H-M   'P 1'
#
loop_
_entity.id
_entity.type
_entity.pdbx_description
1 polymer ?
#
loop_
_entity_poly.entity_id
_entity_poly.type
_entity_poly.pdbx_seq_one_letter_code
_entity_poly.pdbx_strand_id
1 'polypeptide(L)' 'MGLSGNDIPLSARIMALAEVYDAMTSKRCYNEAASHKNVSHMIIKEKGKHFDPKIVDAFVQVEKEWLNIKDRLKD' A
#
# COMPACT_ATOMS: atom_id res chain seq x y z
N MET A 1 2.06 -24.44 6.11
CA MET A 1 2.25 -23.78 4.79
C MET A 1 1.22 -22.67 4.69
N GLY A 2 1.58 -21.50 4.16
CA GLY A 2 0.68 -20.34 4.03
C GLY A 2 -0.11 -20.36 2.72
N LEU A 3 -1.18 -19.55 2.65
CA LEU A 3 -1.95 -19.32 1.43
C LEU A 3 -1.14 -18.48 0.43
N SER A 4 -1.38 -18.66 -0.87
CA SER A 4 -0.66 -17.95 -1.93
C SER A 4 -1.58 -17.54 -3.08
N GLY A 5 -1.22 -16.45 -3.77
CA GLY A 5 -1.90 -16.04 -5.01
C GLY A 5 -3.40 -15.78 -4.82
N ASN A 6 -4.23 -16.55 -5.54
CA ASN A 6 -5.69 -16.44 -5.50
C ASN A 6 -6.34 -17.21 -4.36
N ASP A 7 -5.59 -18.04 -3.63
CA ASP A 7 -6.09 -18.72 -2.44
C ASP A 7 -6.18 -17.77 -1.24
N ILE A 8 -5.49 -16.62 -1.31
CA ILE A 8 -5.63 -15.54 -0.34
C ILE A 8 -6.92 -14.76 -0.70
N PRO A 9 -7.87 -14.60 0.24
CA PRO A 9 -9.07 -13.81 -0.01
C PRO A 9 -8.76 -12.41 -0.53
N LEU A 10 -9.55 -11.92 -1.49
CA LEU A 10 -9.34 -10.61 -2.10
C LEU A 10 -9.21 -9.49 -1.06
N SER A 11 -10.05 -9.51 -0.04
CA SER A 11 -10.02 -8.55 1.07
C SER A 11 -8.68 -8.55 1.81
N ALA A 12 -8.11 -9.73 2.08
CA ALA A 12 -6.82 -9.86 2.76
C ALA A 12 -5.67 -9.32 1.89
N ARG A 13 -5.72 -9.54 0.57
CA ARG A 13 -4.71 -8.99 -0.35
C ARG A 13 -4.80 -7.46 -0.46
N ILE A 14 -6.00 -6.89 -0.44
CA ILE A 14 -6.21 -5.44 -0.41
C ILE A 14 -5.67 -4.86 0.90
N MET A 15 -6.03 -5.49 2.02
CA MET A 15 -5.60 -5.08 3.36
C MET A 15 -4.08 -5.09 3.50
N ALA A 16 -3.39 -6.11 2.97
CA ALA A 16 -1.94 -6.20 3.02
C ALA A 16 -1.24 -5.01 2.34
N LEU A 17 -1.73 -4.55 1.18
CA LEU A 17 -1.19 -3.36 0.53
C LEU A 17 -1.49 -2.09 1.34
N ALA A 18 -2.72 -1.94 1.82
CA ALA A 18 -3.14 -0.77 2.61
C ALA A 18 -2.33 -0.64 3.91
N GLU A 19 -2.11 -1.74 4.62
CA GLU A 19 -1.35 -1.79 5.87
C GLU A 19 0.12 -1.40 5.64
N VAL A 20 0.76 -1.94 4.59
CA VAL A 20 2.15 -1.60 4.25
C VAL A 20 2.26 -0.12 3.85
N TYR A 21 1.32 0.37 3.04
CA TYR A 21 1.30 1.79 2.66
C TYR A 21 1.17 2.70 3.88
N ASP A 22 0.21 2.43 4.77
CA ASP A 22 0.00 3.24 5.97
C ASP A 22 1.20 3.17 6.91
N ALA A 23 1.73 1.98 7.18
CA ALA A 23 2.87 1.77 8.07
C ALA A 23 4.11 2.58 7.65
N MET A 24 4.35 2.74 6.35
CA MET A 24 5.50 3.50 5.82
C MET A 24 5.24 5.00 5.69
N THR A 25 4.01 5.39 5.37
CA THR A 25 3.67 6.81 5.17
C THR A 25 3.23 7.50 6.46
N SER A 26 3.04 6.77 7.56
CA SER A 26 2.62 7.30 8.87
C SER A 26 3.83 7.52 9.77
N LYS A 27 3.89 8.69 10.42
CA LYS A 27 5.01 9.09 11.29
C LYS A 27 4.95 8.25 12.56
N ARG A 28 5.90 7.33 12.75
CA ARG A 28 6.11 6.63 14.03
C ARG A 28 7.16 7.39 14.83
N CYS A 29 7.08 7.39 16.16
CA CYS A 29 7.91 8.21 17.07
C CYS A 29 9.44 8.22 16.83
N TYR A 30 9.96 7.31 16.00
CA TYR A 30 11.38 7.13 15.75
C TYR A 30 11.79 7.13 14.27
N ASN A 31 10.86 7.25 13.31
CA ASN A 31 11.17 7.29 11.87
C ASN A 31 10.36 8.39 11.17
N GLU A 32 11.03 9.17 10.32
CA GLU A 32 10.34 10.09 9.41
C GLU A 32 9.45 9.30 8.45
N ALA A 33 8.22 9.78 8.25
CA ALA A 33 7.30 9.18 7.30
C ALA A 33 7.90 9.22 5.89
N ALA A 34 7.92 8.07 5.21
CA ALA A 34 8.33 8.03 3.82
C ALA A 34 7.34 8.84 2.96
N SER A 35 7.85 9.54 1.95
CA SER A 35 6.98 10.27 1.03
C SER A 35 6.08 9.30 0.25
N HIS A 36 4.87 9.75 -0.06
CA HIS A 36 3.93 9.02 -0.92
C HIS A 36 4.62 8.49 -2.18
N LYS A 37 5.39 9.35 -2.87
CA LYS A 37 6.13 8.99 -4.09
C LYS A 37 7.08 7.81 -3.88
N ASN A 38 7.82 7.78 -2.77
CA ASN A 38 8.78 6.71 -2.50
C ASN A 38 8.05 5.40 -2.20
N VAL A 39 6.97 5.47 -1.41
CA VAL A 39 6.15 4.31 -1.06
C VAL A 39 5.43 3.75 -2.28
N SER A 40 4.79 4.58 -3.11
CA SER A 40 4.16 4.16 -4.35
C SER A 40 5.15 3.45 -5.27
N HIS A 41 6.34 4.02 -5.48
CA HIS A 41 7.38 3.36 -6.28
C HIS A 41 7.81 2.01 -5.72
N MET A 42 7.91 1.87 -4.40
CA MET A 42 8.23 0.60 -3.76
C MET A 42 7.13 -0.44 -4.00
N ILE A 43 5.86 -0.07 -3.80
CA ILE A 43 4.70 -0.94 -4.04
C ILE A 43 4.67 -1.42 -5.49
N ILE A 44 4.92 -0.51 -6.44
CA ILE A 44 4.99 -0.84 -7.88
C ILE A 44 6.14 -1.82 -8.17
N LYS A 45 7.31 -1.66 -7.56
CA LYS A 45 8.45 -2.58 -7.72
C LYS A 45 8.20 -3.99 -7.19
N GLU A 46 7.33 -4.12 -6.19
CA GLU A 46 6.95 -5.39 -5.58
C GLU A 46 5.70 -6.04 -6.20
N LYS A 47 5.21 -5.47 -7.31
CA LYS A 47 4.11 -6.02 -8.12
C LYS A 47 4.43 -7.44 -8.59
N GLY A 48 3.53 -8.38 -8.30
CA GLY A 48 3.68 -9.79 -8.68
C GLY A 48 4.68 -10.57 -7.83
N LYS A 49 5.33 -9.93 -6.84
CA LYS A 49 6.20 -10.58 -5.87
C LYS A 49 5.53 -10.62 -4.50
N HIS A 50 5.33 -9.45 -3.90
CA HIS A 50 4.71 -9.29 -2.59
C HIS A 50 3.23 -8.91 -2.70
N PHE A 51 2.87 -8.19 -3.76
CA PHE A 51 1.51 -7.71 -3.97
C PHE A 51 0.87 -8.31 -5.21
N ASP A 52 -0.43 -8.56 -5.15
CA ASP A 52 -1.22 -8.97 -6.31
C ASP A 52 -1.13 -7.88 -7.41
N PRO A 53 -0.71 -8.24 -8.64
CA PRO A 53 -0.68 -7.33 -9.78
C PRO A 53 -1.95 -6.50 -9.97
N LYS A 54 -3.13 -7.11 -9.81
CA LYS A 54 -4.42 -6.44 -10.02
C LYS A 54 -4.68 -5.35 -8.97
N ILE A 55 -4.22 -5.57 -7.75
CA ILE A 55 -4.39 -4.63 -6.64
C ILE A 55 -3.41 -3.47 -6.79
N VAL A 56 -2.16 -3.74 -7.20
CA VAL A 56 -1.20 -2.68 -7.51
C VAL A 56 -1.71 -1.79 -8.64
N ASP A 57 -2.28 -2.39 -9.69
CA ASP A 57 -2.85 -1.63 -10.81
C ASP A 57 -4.03 -0.76 -10.39
N ALA A 58 -4.91 -1.28 -9.51
CA ALA A 58 -6.00 -0.50 -8.93
C ALA A 58 -5.46 0.63 -8.03
N PHE A 59 -4.46 0.35 -7.18
CA PHE A 59 -3.83 1.35 -6.33
C PHE A 59 -3.26 2.52 -7.16
N VAL A 60 -2.51 2.25 -8.22
CA VAL A 60 -1.92 3.29 -9.08
C VAL A 60 -2.98 4.20 -9.70
N GLN A 61 -4.18 3.68 -10.00
CA GLN A 61 -5.28 4.49 -10.53
C GLN A 61 -5.84 5.48 -9.50
N VAL A 62 -5.79 5.14 -8.20
CA VAL A 62 -6.40 5.93 -7.12
C VAL A 62 -5.39 6.56 -6.16
N GLU A 63 -4.09 6.38 -6.39
CA GLU A 63 -3.03 6.78 -5.43
C GLU A 63 -3.04 8.29 -5.12
N LYS A 64 -3.46 9.11 -6.08
CA LYS A 64 -3.62 10.56 -5.89
C LYS A 64 -4.77 10.89 -4.93
N GLU A 65 -5.88 10.14 -5.02
CA GLU A 65 -7.00 10.29 -4.09
C GLU A 65 -6.60 9.84 -2.69
N TRP A 66 -5.80 8.78 -2.58
CA TRP A 66 -5.24 8.32 -1.30
C TRP A 66 -4.39 9.38 -0.62
N LEU A 67 -3.52 10.06 -1.38
CA LEU A 67 -2.73 11.18 -0.85
C LEU A 67 -3.63 12.30 -0.33
N ASN A 68 -4.66 12.67 -1.09
CA ASN A 68 -5.61 13.71 -0.69
C ASN A 68 -6.39 13.32 0.58
N ILE A 69 -6.86 12.08 0.68
CA ILE A 69 -7.56 11.58 1.88
C ILE A 69 -6.61 11.61 3.08
N LYS A 70 -5.36 11.18 2.90
CA LYS A 70 -4.37 11.17 3.96
C LYS A 70 -4.07 12.57 4.48
N ASP A 71 -3.92 13.55 3.59
CA ASP A 71 -3.68 14.93 3.99
C ASP A 71 -4.89 15.54 4.72
N ARG A 72 -6.12 15.11 4.40
CA ARG A 72 -7.34 15.54 5.10
C ARG A 72 -7.54 14.92 6.47
N LEU A 73 -6.98 13.73 6.71
CA LEU A 73 -7.12 12.98 7.97
C LEU A 73 -5.89 13.08 8.88
N LYS A 74 -4.88 13.87 8.47
CA LYS A 74 -3.78 14.30 9.36
C LYS A 74 -4.35 15.33 10.35
N ASP A 75 -4.92 14.84 11.44
CA ASP A 75 -5.06 15.61 12.68
C ASP A 75 -3.71 15.71 13.41
#